data_AF-A0A428XXQ0-F1
#
_entry.id   AF-A0A428XXQ0-F1
#
_cell.length_a   1.000
_cell.length_b   1.000
_cell.length_c   1.000
_cell.angle_alpha   90.00
_cell.angle_beta   90.00
_cell.angle_gamma   90.00
#
_symmetry.space_group_name_H-M   'P 1'
#
loop_
_entity.id
_entity.type
_entity.pdbx_description
1 polymer ?
#
loop_
_entity_poly.entity_id
_entity_poly.type
_entity_poly.pdbx_seq_one_letter_code
_entity_poly.pdbx_strand_id
1 'polypeptide(L)'
;MARFQCFKTDGSGVRWRLLGGNNRVLGVSVRGHTDHSSAVKELDALRDVGDDARLEFERSLAGQWWWQLSISDVPVARSAQGFARKIDADLAAKRFIRRVGEASLDSSVMVFQPGHRGRTTNVVN
;
A
#
# COMPACT_ATOMS: atom_id res chain seq x y z
N MET A 1 -7.91 -13.15 4.79
CA MET A 1 -8.48 -12.08 3.93
C MET A 1 -7.48 -10.96 3.81
N ALA A 2 -7.33 -10.37 2.62
CA ALA A 2 -6.52 -9.16 2.44
C ALA A 2 -7.43 -7.93 2.50
N ARG A 3 -6.87 -6.78 2.92
CA ARG A 3 -7.61 -5.52 2.88
C ARG A 3 -6.70 -4.35 2.58
N PHE A 4 -7.22 -3.39 1.83
CA PHE A 4 -6.61 -2.08 1.70
C PHE A 4 -7.03 -1.22 2.87
N GLN A 5 -6.07 -0.51 3.45
CA GLN A 5 -6.32 0.42 4.53
C GLN A 5 -5.72 1.79 4.18
N CYS A 6 -6.57 2.79 4.12
CA CYS A 6 -6.18 4.18 4.00
C CYS A 6 -5.80 4.75 5.36
N PHE A 7 -4.67 5.44 5.44
CA PHE A 7 -4.25 6.16 6.62
C PHE A 7 -3.70 7.52 6.22
N LYS A 8 -3.99 8.53 7.05
CA LYS A 8 -3.46 9.89 6.89
C LYS A 8 -2.46 10.13 8.01
N THR A 9 -1.29 10.64 7.67
CA THR A 9 -0.35 11.19 8.65
C THR A 9 -0.28 12.69 8.46
N ASP A 10 -0.06 13.42 9.55
CA ASP A 10 -0.12 14.87 9.54
C ASP A 10 0.88 15.45 8.53
N GLY A 11 0.41 16.39 7.70
CA GLY A 11 1.20 17.03 6.64
C GLY A 11 1.63 16.19 5.44
N SER A 12 1.41 14.86 5.39
CA SER A 12 1.99 13.99 4.34
C SER A 12 0.97 13.39 3.36
N GLY A 13 -0.30 13.79 3.46
CA GLY A 13 -1.40 13.27 2.65
C GLY A 13 -1.95 11.92 3.13
N VAL A 14 -2.99 11.45 2.44
CA VAL A 14 -3.58 10.12 2.60
C VAL A 14 -2.73 9.11 1.83
N ARG A 15 -2.30 8.04 2.50
CA ARG A 15 -1.63 6.91 1.87
C ARG A 15 -2.43 5.64 2.14
N TRP A 16 -2.34 4.69 1.24
CA TRP A 16 -2.91 3.37 1.47
C TRP A 16 -1.80 2.34 1.70
N ARG A 17 -2.17 1.27 2.41
CA ARG A 17 -1.36 0.07 2.57
C ARG A 17 -2.22 -1.17 2.36
N LEU A 18 -1.62 -2.21 1.79
CA LEU A 18 -2.25 -3.52 1.68
C LEU A 18 -1.85 -4.38 2.87
N LEU A 19 -2.84 -4.83 3.63
CA LEU A 19 -2.67 -5.76 4.74
C LEU A 19 -3.04 -7.17 4.28
N GLY A 20 -2.14 -8.12 4.52
CA GLY A 20 -2.43 -9.55 4.36
C GLY A 20 -3.26 -10.12 5.51
N GLY A 21 -3.64 -11.40 5.40
CA GLY A 21 -4.47 -12.09 6.41
C GLY A 21 -3.91 -12.09 7.83
N ASN A 22 -2.60 -11.96 7.99
CA ASN A 22 -1.94 -11.91 9.30
C ASN A 22 -1.69 -10.46 9.76
N ASN A 23 -2.44 -9.49 9.24
CA ASN A 23 -2.28 -8.05 9.49
C ASN A 23 -0.89 -7.49 9.15
N ARG A 24 -0.08 -8.25 8.38
CA ARG A 24 1.23 -7.82 7.88
C ARG A 24 1.05 -6.92 6.67
N VAL A 25 1.80 -5.82 6.65
CA VAL A 25 1.86 -4.94 5.50
C VAL A 25 2.59 -5.65 4.37
N LEU A 26 1.92 -5.82 3.24
CA LEU A 26 2.49 -6.43 2.04
C LEU A 26 3.13 -5.36 1.17
N GLY A 27 2.45 -4.23 0.97
CA GLY A 27 2.94 -3.10 0.20
C GLY A 27 2.26 -1.80 0.61
N VAL A 28 2.85 -0.68 0.22
CA VAL A 28 2.39 0.68 0.54
C VAL A 28 2.36 1.52 -0.74
N SER A 29 1.49 2.54 -0.76
CA SER A 29 1.49 3.52 -1.85
C SER A 29 2.84 4.24 -1.92
N VAL A 30 3.31 4.49 -3.14
CA VAL A 30 4.51 5.30 -3.40
C VAL A 30 4.23 6.78 -3.13
N ARG A 31 3.00 7.24 -3.38
CA ARG A 31 2.63 8.66 -3.33
C ARG A 31 1.67 8.95 -2.19
N GLY A 32 1.77 10.16 -1.65
CA GLY A 32 0.73 10.72 -0.77
C GLY A 32 -0.35 11.35 -1.64
N HIS A 33 -1.60 10.99 -1.39
CA HIS A 33 -2.76 11.60 -2.01
C HIS A 33 -3.25 12.78 -1.18
N THR A 34 -3.78 13.82 -1.81
CA THR A 34 -4.39 14.95 -1.11
C THR A 34 -5.60 14.51 -0.29
N ASP A 35 -6.42 13.64 -0.87
CA ASP A 35 -7.72 13.24 -0.33
C ASP A 35 -7.95 11.72 -0.39
N HIS A 36 -8.88 11.23 0.43
CA HIS A 36 -9.27 9.83 0.45
C HIS A 36 -9.80 9.36 -0.92
N SER A 37 -10.61 10.17 -1.59
CA SER A 37 -11.16 9.83 -2.90
C SER A 37 -10.08 9.58 -3.96
N SER A 38 -8.98 10.34 -3.92
CA SER A 38 -7.85 10.14 -4.83
C SER A 38 -7.11 8.83 -4.52
N ALA A 39 -6.93 8.51 -3.24
CA ALA A 39 -6.36 7.23 -2.83
C ALA A 39 -7.26 6.05 -3.26
N VAL A 40 -8.59 6.17 -3.13
CA VAL A 40 -9.54 5.15 -3.57
C VAL A 40 -9.49 4.95 -5.09
N LYS A 41 -9.42 6.02 -5.89
CA LYS A 41 -9.26 5.92 -7.35
C LYS A 41 -7.99 5.17 -7.74
N GLU A 42 -6.87 5.42 -7.06
CA GLU A 42 -5.63 4.67 -7.29
C GLU A 42 -5.79 3.19 -6.90
N LEU A 43 -6.54 2.89 -5.83
CA LEU A 43 -6.83 1.52 -5.41
C LEU A 43 -7.76 0.78 -6.38
N ASP A 44 -8.74 1.46 -6.96
CA ASP A 44 -9.60 0.88 -8.00
C ASP A 44 -8.79 0.58 -9.26
N ALA A 45 -7.93 1.50 -9.71
CA ALA A 45 -7.00 1.26 -10.81
C ALA A 45 -6.02 0.11 -10.50
N LEU A 46 -5.55 0.03 -9.26
CA LEU A 46 -4.68 -1.06 -8.81
C LEU A 46 -5.41 -2.41 -8.81
N ARG A 47 -6.70 -2.45 -8.49
CA ARG A 47 -7.52 -3.66 -8.55
C ARG A 47 -7.77 -4.13 -9.99
N ASP A 48 -7.90 -3.18 -10.91
CA ASP A 48 -8.10 -3.43 -12.34
C ASP A 48 -6.80 -3.67 -13.11
N VAL A 49 -5.64 -3.59 -12.44
CA VAL A 49 -4.31 -3.62 -13.06
C VAL A 49 -4.02 -4.86 -13.90
N GLY A 50 -4.72 -5.98 -13.65
CA GLY A 50 -4.69 -7.21 -14.46
C GLY A 50 -3.31 -7.57 -15.03
N ASP A 51 -3.07 -7.16 -16.27
CA ASP A 51 -1.85 -7.41 -17.06
C ASP A 51 -0.91 -6.18 -17.21
N ASP A 52 -1.37 -4.96 -16.94
CA ASP A 52 -0.59 -3.70 -17.11
C ASP A 52 0.39 -3.43 -15.95
N ALA A 53 0.44 -4.35 -14.98
CA ALA A 53 1.29 -4.27 -13.80
C ALA A 53 2.75 -4.61 -14.15
N ARG A 54 3.65 -3.63 -14.04
CA ARG A 54 5.10 -3.82 -14.19
C ARG A 54 5.79 -3.90 -12.84
N LEU A 55 6.53 -4.98 -12.61
CA LEU A 55 7.36 -5.16 -11.43
C LEU A 55 8.83 -4.79 -11.69
N GLU A 56 9.36 -3.93 -10.83
CA GLU A 56 10.75 -3.51 -10.84
C GLU A 56 11.42 -3.92 -9.52
N PHE A 57 12.68 -4.32 -9.58
CA PHE A 57 13.45 -4.74 -8.41
C PHE A 57 14.72 -3.90 -8.30
N GLU A 58 14.87 -3.22 -7.17
CA GLU A 58 16.02 -2.39 -6.85
C GLU A 58 16.78 -2.97 -5.67
N ARG A 59 18.11 -2.90 -5.73
CA ARG A 59 18.99 -3.25 -4.60
C ARG A 59 19.45 -1.96 -3.93
N SER A 60 19.12 -1.79 -2.65
CA SER A 60 19.55 -0.66 -1.84
C SER A 60 21.05 -0.75 -1.51
N LEU A 61 21.63 0.40 -1.12
CA LEU A 61 23.01 0.49 -0.63
C LEU A 61 23.29 -0.41 0.57
N ALA A 62 22.28 -0.70 1.39
CA ALA A 62 22.37 -1.64 2.52
C ALA A 62 22.36 -3.12 2.08
N GLY A 63 22.37 -3.39 0.77
CA GLY A 63 22.33 -4.73 0.20
C GLY A 63 20.94 -5.37 0.20
N GLN A 64 19.89 -4.64 0.57
CA GLN A 64 18.52 -5.15 0.62
C GLN A 64 17.82 -4.98 -0.73
N TRP A 65 16.97 -5.92 -1.08
CA TRP A 65 16.13 -5.89 -2.27
C TRP A 65 14.77 -5.29 -1.97
N TRP A 66 14.34 -4.39 -2.84
CA TRP A 66 13.05 -3.72 -2.80
C TRP A 66 12.36 -3.96 -4.13
N TRP A 67 11.04 -4.12 -4.09
CA TRP A 67 10.22 -4.19 -5.28
C TRP A 67 9.35 -2.94 -5.38
N GLN A 68 9.09 -2.51 -6.61
CA GLN A 68 8.17 -1.45 -6.96
C GLN A 68 7.21 -1.97 -8.03
N LEU A 69 5.95 -1.58 -7.93
CA LEU A 69 4.92 -1.85 -8.91
C LEU A 69 4.52 -0.54 -9.60
N SER A 70 4.59 -0.56 -10.92
CA SER A 70 4.20 0.54 -11.78
C SER A 70 3.05 0.10 -12.68
N ILE A 71 2.07 0.97 -12.91
CA ILE A 71 0.93 0.75 -13.83
C ILE A 71 1.03 1.81 -14.90
N SER A 72 1.07 1.40 -16.18
CA SER A 72 1.26 2.33 -17.30
C SER A 72 2.46 3.29 -17.08
N ASP A 73 3.60 2.73 -16.61
CA ASP A 73 4.83 3.45 -16.23
C ASP A 73 4.69 4.47 -15.07
N VAL A 74 3.56 4.46 -14.35
CA VAL A 74 3.35 5.26 -13.14
C VAL A 74 3.57 4.39 -11.90
N PRO A 75 4.54 4.73 -11.01
CA PRO A 75 4.74 4.00 -9.76
C PRO A 75 3.54 4.18 -8.82
N VAL A 76 2.88 3.06 -8.49
CA VAL A 76 1.69 3.05 -7.61
C VAL A 76 1.97 2.41 -6.25
N ALA A 77 2.78 1.34 -6.21
CA ALA A 77 3.04 0.58 -5.00
C ALA A 77 4.52 0.28 -4.83
N ARG A 78 4.98 0.19 -3.58
CA ARG A 78 6.32 -0.30 -3.25
C ARG A 78 6.29 -1.29 -2.09
N SER A 79 7.37 -2.03 -1.98
CA SER A 79 7.61 -2.88 -0.82
C SER A 79 7.59 -2.08 0.47
N ALA A 80 6.94 -2.65 1.48
CA ALA A 80 6.92 -2.10 2.83
C ALA A 80 8.24 -2.32 3.60
N GLN A 81 9.07 -3.26 3.16
CA GLN A 81 10.34 -3.61 3.80
C GLN A 81 11.39 -4.06 2.79
N GLY A 82 12.66 -3.95 3.16
CA GLY A 82 13.78 -4.51 2.39
C GLY A 82 13.94 -6.00 2.64
N PHE A 83 14.25 -6.76 1.58
CA PHE A 83 14.48 -8.19 1.63
C PHE A 83 15.97 -8.53 1.51
N ALA A 84 16.42 -9.63 2.10
CA ALA A 84 17.82 -10.04 1.96
C ALA A 84 18.15 -10.55 0.54
N ARG A 85 17.16 -11.11 -0.18
CA ARG A 85 17.35 -11.71 -1.51
C ARG A 85 16.32 -11.21 -2.52
N LYS A 86 16.73 -11.16 -3.79
CA LYS A 86 15.84 -10.82 -4.91
C LYS A 86 14.63 -11.76 -5.00
N ILE A 87 14.85 -13.06 -4.75
CA ILE A 87 13.77 -14.05 -4.79
C ILE A 87 12.72 -13.82 -3.70
N ASP A 88 13.12 -13.35 -2.52
CA ASP A 88 12.18 -13.01 -1.45
C ASP A 88 11.34 -11.78 -1.81
N ALA A 89 11.98 -10.78 -2.44
CA ALA A 89 11.28 -9.62 -2.99
C ALA A 89 10.30 -10.02 -4.11
N ASP A 90 10.70 -10.90 -5.02
CA ASP A 90 9.83 -11.42 -6.09
C ASP A 90 8.62 -12.18 -5.54
N LEU A 91 8.84 -13.08 -4.58
CA LEU A 91 7.76 -13.78 -3.90
C LEU A 91 6.81 -12.83 -3.17
N ALA A 92 7.34 -11.78 -2.54
CA ALA A 92 6.52 -10.76 -1.88
C ALA A 92 5.68 -9.95 -2.89
N ALA A 93 6.27 -9.57 -4.02
CA ALA A 93 5.60 -8.85 -5.09
C ALA A 93 4.47 -9.67 -5.73
N LYS A 94 4.73 -10.94 -6.06
CA LYS A 94 3.72 -11.87 -6.59
C LYS A 94 2.57 -12.08 -5.60
N ARG A 95 2.88 -12.20 -4.31
CA ARG A 95 1.86 -12.28 -3.24
C ARG A 95 1.05 -10.99 -3.14
N PHE A 96 1.67 -9.84 -3.33
CA PHE A 96 0.98 -8.56 -3.33
C PHE A 96 -0.04 -8.50 -4.48
N ILE A 97 0.38 -8.73 -5.73
CA ILE A 97 -0.50 -8.67 -6.92
C ILE A 97 -1.69 -9.64 -6.77
N ARG A 98 -1.43 -10.89 -6.36
CA ARG A 98 -2.52 -11.85 -6.11
C ARG A 98 -3.51 -11.34 -5.06
N ARG A 99 -3.01 -10.67 -4.01
CA ARG A 99 -3.81 -10.18 -2.89
C ARG A 99 -4.57 -8.91 -3.22
N VAL A 100 -4.10 -8.10 -4.16
CA VAL A 100 -4.78 -6.90 -4.64
C VAL A 100 -6.16 -7.26 -5.20
N GLY A 101 -6.26 -8.30 -6.04
CA GLY A 101 -7.54 -8.78 -6.57
C GLY A 101 -8.47 -9.40 -5.51
N GLU A 102 -7.90 -10.01 -4.48
CA GLU A 102 -8.65 -10.61 -3.36
C GLU A 102 -8.98 -9.60 -2.23
N ALA A 103 -8.41 -8.40 -2.26
CA ALA A 103 -8.46 -7.48 -1.14
C ALA A 103 -9.77 -6.69 -1.10
N SER A 104 -10.40 -6.62 0.07
CA SER A 104 -11.51 -5.70 0.30
C SER A 104 -10.99 -4.28 0.57
N LEU A 105 -11.69 -3.27 0.07
CA LEU A 105 -11.39 -1.88 0.39
C LEU A 105 -12.01 -1.53 1.75
N ASP A 106 -11.16 -1.20 2.74
CA ASP A 106 -11.61 -0.59 3.99
C ASP A 106 -11.68 0.93 3.78
N SER A 107 -12.89 1.46 3.60
CA SER A 107 -13.15 2.88 3.37
C SER A 107 -12.95 3.75 4.62
N SER A 108 -12.56 3.16 5.76
CA SER A 108 -12.17 3.90 6.96
C SER A 108 -10.77 4.50 6.80
N VAL A 109 -10.68 5.83 6.91
CA VAL A 109 -9.38 6.53 6.96
C VAL A 109 -8.90 6.57 8.40
N MET A 110 -7.82 5.83 8.70
CA MET A 110 -7.16 5.98 9.99
C MET A 110 -6.29 7.24 10.01
N VAL A 111 -6.68 8.23 10.79
CA VAL A 111 -5.87 9.45 10.99
C VAL A 111 -4.88 9.21 12.12
N PHE A 112 -3.59 9.13 11.79
CA PHE A 112 -2.51 9.13 12.78
C PHE A 112 -2.19 10.58 13.16
N GLN A 113 -2.76 11.04 14.28
CA GLN A 113 -2.34 12.28 14.92
C GLN A 113 -1.07 12.02 15.75
N PRO A 114 0.04 12.74 15.49
CA PRO A 114 1.19 12.71 16.40
C PRO A 114 0.78 13.43 17.69
N GLY A 115 0.35 12.69 18.72
CA GLY A 115 0.11 13.23 20.06
C GLY A 115 -1.07 12.66 20.83
N HIS A 116 -2.03 11.98 20.20
CA HIS A 116 -3.20 11.47 20.92
C HIS A 116 -3.13 9.96 21.17
N ARG A 117 -2.65 9.60 22.37
CA ARG A 117 -3.13 8.38 23.04
C ARG A 117 -4.66 8.49 23.15
N GLY A 118 -5.35 7.69 22.35
CA GLY A 118 -6.73 7.24 22.54
C GLY A 118 -7.82 8.31 22.63
N ARG A 119 -8.59 8.49 21.56
CA ARG A 119 -10.06 8.54 21.64
C ARG A 119 -10.67 8.41 20.24
N THR A 120 -11.37 7.32 19.99
CA THR A 120 -12.34 7.22 18.89
C THR A 120 -13.48 8.18 19.21
N THR A 121 -13.52 9.34 18.55
CA THR A 121 -14.76 10.12 18.46
C THR A 121 -15.44 9.74 17.16
N ASN A 122 -16.37 8.81 17.30
CA ASN A 122 -17.44 8.56 16.35
C ASN A 122 -18.29 9.84 16.29
N VAL A 123 -18.35 10.49 15.13
CA VAL A 123 -19.31 11.57 14.89
C VAL A 123 -20.38 10.98 13.98
N VAL A 124 -21.47 10.53 14.60
CA VAL A 124 -22.74 10.27 13.91
C VAL A 124 -23.54 11.57 13.93
N ASN A 125 -24.15 11.85 12.79
CA ASN A 125 -24.97 13.01 12.46
C ASN A 125 -26.21 13.13 13.35
#